data_AF-A0A967H0L2-F1
#
_entry.id   AF-A0A967H0L2-F1
#
_cell.length_a   1.000
_cell.length_b   1.000
_cell.length_c   1.000
_cell.angle_alpha   90.00
_cell.angle_beta   90.00
_cell.angle_gamma   90.00
#
_symmetry.space_group_name_H-M   'P 1'
#
loop_
_entity.id
_entity.type
_entity.pdbx_description
1 polymer ?
#
loop_
_entity_poly.entity_id
_entity_poly.type
_entity_poly.pdbx_seq_one_letter_code
_entity_poly.pdbx_strand_id
1 'polypeptide(L)'
;MTTGRTTATGRNKYYFRRAFGLSHVLEPDFVETLADDPAIIAVARPLSTGETASLRRSLEDGRDALVVVTSAGMDRTLATLAGLDETPTLSPAGGRYTLLEQIEFEHPALREFRDPRWRDFTTVRFWNHRRFEGDLPARARVVARFDTGDPAWIEFPVGRGSLFVMMSGWHPRDSQLSLSSKFVPLLFSIFSDHGPQVGGTRQFFVGEPLPLEEHDTNLTLPSGRSETISPESAFRPEAPGIYRVSNGKRTRA
;
A
#
# COMPACT_ATOMS: atom_id res chain seq x y z
N MET A 1 22.46 25.99 18.01
CA MET A 1 21.26 25.79 17.17
C MET A 1 21.64 24.88 16.02
N THR A 2 21.39 23.58 16.16
CA THR A 2 21.81 22.57 15.18
C THR A 2 20.64 22.29 14.26
N THR A 3 20.70 22.85 13.06
CA THR A 3 19.71 22.62 11.98
C THR A 3 19.81 21.15 11.57
N GLY A 4 18.92 20.31 12.12
CA GLY A 4 18.85 18.88 11.80
C GLY A 4 18.55 18.69 10.32
N ARG A 5 19.51 18.16 9.55
CA ARG A 5 19.28 17.71 8.17
C ARG A 5 18.15 16.67 8.20
N THR A 6 16.99 17.01 7.67
CA THR A 6 15.91 16.04 7.42
C THR A 6 16.43 14.96 6.47
N THR A 7 16.50 13.71 6.96
CA THR A 7 16.92 12.51 6.22
C THR A 7 15.98 12.21 5.06
N ALA A 8 16.44 11.44 4.06
CA ALA A 8 15.62 11.09 2.88
C ALA A 8 14.27 10.45 3.27
N THR A 9 14.28 9.57 4.28
CA THR A 9 13.09 8.97 4.90
C THR A 9 12.13 10.02 5.46
N GLY A 10 12.63 11.01 6.21
CA GLY A 10 11.80 12.06 6.80
C GLY A 10 11.07 12.91 5.76
N ARG A 11 11.65 13.06 4.56
CA ARG A 11 11.02 13.83 3.48
C ARG A 11 9.98 13.04 2.70
N ASN A 12 10.20 11.74 2.46
CA ASN A 12 9.18 10.88 1.88
C ASN A 12 7.94 10.78 2.79
N LYS A 13 8.17 10.70 4.11
CA LYS A 13 7.13 10.76 5.14
C LYS A 13 6.29 12.04 5.07
N TYR A 14 6.91 13.21 4.81
CA TYR A 14 6.19 14.49 4.70
C TYR A 14 5.16 14.51 3.56
N TYR A 15 5.53 14.07 2.35
CA TYR A 15 4.60 14.08 1.21
C TYR A 15 3.50 13.02 1.35
N PHE A 16 3.82 11.85 1.91
CA PHE A 16 2.82 10.85 2.26
C PHE A 16 1.81 11.41 3.28
N ARG A 17 2.27 12.09 4.34
CA ARG A 17 1.39 12.80 5.29
C ARG A 17 0.47 13.79 4.59
N ARG A 18 1.00 14.58 3.66
CA ARG A 18 0.22 15.58 2.93
C ARG A 18 -0.81 14.94 1.99
N ALA A 19 -0.48 13.80 1.39
CA ALA A 19 -1.38 13.06 0.50
C ALA A 19 -2.63 12.53 1.23
N PHE A 20 -2.49 12.06 2.48
CA PHE A 20 -3.59 11.45 3.23
C PHE A 20 -4.19 12.34 4.33
N GLY A 21 -3.46 13.37 4.81
CA GLY A 21 -3.87 14.24 5.91
C GLY A 21 -5.04 15.18 5.61
N LEU A 22 -5.59 15.16 4.39
CA LEU A 22 -6.82 15.89 4.03
C LEU A 22 -8.05 14.97 3.91
N SER A 23 -7.89 13.65 4.04
CA SER A 23 -9.01 12.71 4.02
C SER A 23 -9.32 12.23 5.45
N HIS A 24 -10.58 12.30 5.86
CA HIS A 24 -11.06 11.68 7.10
C HIS A 24 -11.19 10.14 6.99
N VAL A 25 -10.78 9.55 5.86
CA VAL A 25 -10.95 8.12 5.54
C VAL A 25 -9.68 7.33 5.83
N LEU A 26 -8.50 7.96 5.74
CA LEU A 26 -7.20 7.35 6.02
C LEU A 26 -6.41 8.28 6.94
N GLU A 27 -6.31 7.94 8.22
CA GLU A 27 -5.44 8.59 9.20
C GLU A 27 -4.13 7.79 9.31
N PRO A 28 -3.08 8.15 8.56
CA PRO A 28 -1.85 7.37 8.56
C PRO A 28 -1.07 7.52 9.87
N ASP A 29 -0.97 6.43 10.63
CA ASP A 29 -0.01 6.31 11.73
C ASP A 29 1.36 5.91 11.19
N PHE A 30 2.37 6.73 11.50
CA PHE A 30 3.74 6.50 11.05
C PHE A 30 4.55 5.88 12.15
N VAL A 31 4.62 4.56 12.11
CA VAL A 31 5.35 3.74 13.07
C VAL A 31 6.83 3.67 12.69
N GLU A 32 7.70 3.74 13.70
CA GLU A 32 9.14 3.52 13.49
C GLU A 32 9.52 2.04 13.56
N THR A 33 8.58 1.21 14.05
CA THR A 33 8.71 -0.23 14.18
C THR A 33 7.53 -0.91 13.49
N LEU A 34 7.72 -2.11 12.97
CA LEU A 34 6.63 -2.92 12.39
C LEU A 34 5.78 -3.63 13.45
N ALA A 35 5.92 -3.27 14.73
CA ALA A 35 5.26 -3.96 15.84
C ALA A 35 3.76 -3.63 15.96
N ASP A 36 3.34 -2.48 15.42
CA ASP A 36 1.99 -1.91 15.63
C ASP A 36 0.96 -2.32 14.54
N ASP A 37 1.20 -3.43 13.85
CA ASP A 37 0.30 -4.02 12.84
C ASP A 37 -0.33 -3.03 11.82
N PRO A 38 0.47 -2.27 11.06
CA PRO A 38 -0.04 -1.21 10.20
C PRO A 38 -0.89 -1.76 9.03
N ALA A 39 -1.93 -1.00 8.66
CA ALA A 39 -2.74 -1.28 7.48
C ALA A 39 -2.00 -1.03 6.15
N ILE A 40 -0.96 -0.19 6.17
CA ILE A 40 -0.13 0.14 5.00
C ILE A 40 1.34 0.14 5.42
N ILE A 41 2.18 -0.60 4.68
CA ILE A 41 3.64 -0.62 4.90
C ILE A 41 4.34 -0.01 3.69
N ALA A 42 5.06 1.09 3.91
CA ALA A 42 5.91 1.72 2.90
C ALA A 42 7.35 1.87 3.41
N VAL A 43 8.31 1.32 2.67
CA VAL A 43 9.75 1.28 3.02
C VAL A 43 10.52 2.12 2.01
N ALA A 44 11.26 3.12 2.49
CA ALA A 44 12.06 4.01 1.63
C ALA A 44 13.53 4.12 2.07
N ARG A 45 14.03 3.09 2.77
CA ARG A 45 15.40 2.97 3.29
C ARG A 45 15.84 1.52 3.32
N PRO A 46 17.15 1.23 3.43
CA PRO A 46 17.62 -0.09 3.82
C PRO A 46 17.00 -0.51 5.16
N LEU A 47 16.61 -1.78 5.23
CA LEU A 47 16.12 -2.43 6.44
C LEU A 47 17.24 -3.29 7.05
N SER A 48 17.26 -3.38 8.37
CA SER A 48 18.06 -4.39 9.07
C SER A 48 17.55 -5.81 8.76
N THR A 49 18.36 -6.83 9.01
CA THR A 49 17.98 -8.22 8.81
C THR A 49 16.69 -8.60 9.56
N GLY A 50 16.55 -8.15 10.81
CA GLY A 50 15.35 -8.42 11.62
C GLY A 50 14.09 -7.76 11.07
N GLU A 51 14.17 -6.47 10.69
CA GLU A 51 13.06 -5.75 10.06
C GLU A 51 12.64 -6.40 8.74
N THR A 52 13.64 -6.78 7.91
CA THR A 52 13.41 -7.40 6.61
C THR A 52 12.72 -8.76 6.76
N ALA A 53 13.17 -9.60 7.71
CA ALA A 53 12.55 -10.89 7.99
C ALA A 53 11.12 -10.74 8.54
N SER A 54 10.86 -9.72 9.36
CA SER A 54 9.50 -9.45 9.87
C SER A 54 8.55 -9.02 8.76
N LEU A 55 8.99 -8.11 7.88
CA LEU A 55 8.18 -7.68 6.74
C LEU A 55 7.97 -8.81 5.73
N ARG A 56 9.00 -9.64 5.50
CA ARG A 56 8.87 -10.82 4.64
C ARG A 56 7.79 -11.78 5.12
N ARG A 57 7.76 -12.10 6.42
CA ARG A 57 6.69 -12.93 7.00
C ARG A 57 5.31 -12.30 6.82
N SER A 58 5.21 -10.98 7.00
CA SER A 58 3.96 -10.25 6.77
C SER A 58 3.48 -10.37 5.31
N LEU A 59 4.39 -10.27 4.35
CA LEU A 59 4.10 -10.50 2.93
C LEU A 59 3.61 -11.94 2.69
N GLU A 60 4.34 -12.92 3.21
CA GLU A 60 3.99 -14.35 3.10
C GLU A 60 2.59 -14.64 3.69
N ASP A 61 2.24 -13.97 4.79
CA ASP A 61 0.95 -14.05 5.47
C ASP A 61 -0.20 -13.35 4.73
N GLY A 62 0.05 -12.63 3.64
CA GLY A 62 -0.98 -12.01 2.80
C GLY A 62 -1.08 -10.49 2.90
N ARG A 63 -0.12 -9.83 3.56
CA ARG A 63 -0.05 -8.37 3.55
C ARG A 63 0.70 -7.88 2.32
N ASP A 64 0.39 -6.67 1.90
CA ASP A 64 1.11 -6.00 0.83
C ASP A 64 2.07 -4.96 1.39
N ALA A 65 3.13 -4.68 0.63
CA ALA A 65 4.08 -3.64 0.98
C ALA A 65 4.56 -2.87 -0.25
N LEU A 66 4.91 -1.61 -0.01
CA LEU A 66 5.52 -0.74 -1.01
C LEU A 66 6.99 -0.49 -0.65
N VAL A 67 7.90 -0.81 -1.55
CA VAL A 67 9.30 -0.42 -1.46
C VAL A 67 9.59 0.70 -2.44
N VAL A 68 10.10 1.80 -1.94
CA VAL A 68 10.58 2.93 -2.73
C VAL A 68 12.11 2.91 -2.69
N VAL A 69 12.73 2.54 -3.80
CA VAL A 69 14.18 2.45 -3.91
C VAL A 69 14.79 3.85 -3.97
N THR A 70 15.38 4.27 -2.86
CA THR A 70 16.02 5.60 -2.71
C THR A 70 17.55 5.54 -2.71
N SER A 71 18.15 4.35 -2.73
CA SER A 71 19.61 4.19 -2.79
C SER A 71 20.02 2.81 -3.32
N ALA A 72 21.27 2.71 -3.77
CA ALA A 72 21.89 1.45 -4.19
C ALA A 72 21.96 0.42 -3.05
N GLY A 73 22.17 0.87 -1.80
CA GLY A 73 22.28 0.00 -0.63
C GLY A 73 20.96 -0.64 -0.15
N MET A 74 19.91 -0.59 -0.97
CA MET A 74 18.64 -1.30 -0.74
C MET A 74 18.58 -2.65 -1.47
N ASP A 75 19.62 -3.01 -2.20
CA ASP A 75 19.80 -4.28 -2.93
C ASP A 75 19.40 -5.52 -2.10
N ARG A 76 19.99 -5.69 -0.91
CA ARG A 76 19.74 -6.84 -0.04
C ARG A 76 18.33 -6.82 0.56
N THR A 77 17.83 -5.63 0.91
CA THR A 77 16.45 -5.47 1.39
C THR A 77 15.47 -5.89 0.29
N LEU A 78 15.67 -5.41 -0.94
CA LEU A 78 14.83 -5.77 -2.08
C LEU A 78 14.91 -7.27 -2.38
N ALA A 79 16.11 -7.85 -2.48
CA ALA A 79 16.32 -9.26 -2.74
C ALA A 79 15.57 -10.14 -1.74
N THR A 80 15.74 -9.84 -0.45
CA THR A 80 15.14 -10.61 0.63
C THR A 80 13.62 -10.45 0.64
N LEU A 81 13.07 -9.25 0.40
CA LEU A 81 11.61 -9.07 0.40
C LEU A 81 10.97 -9.73 -0.83
N ALA A 82 11.55 -9.54 -2.02
CA ALA A 82 11.04 -10.11 -3.27
C ALA A 82 11.28 -11.62 -3.40
N GLY A 83 12.11 -12.21 -2.52
CA GLY A 83 12.47 -13.63 -2.59
C GLY A 83 13.25 -13.97 -3.84
N LEU A 84 14.24 -13.16 -4.15
CA LEU A 84 15.17 -13.41 -5.25
C LEU A 84 16.27 -14.37 -4.79
N ASP A 85 16.64 -15.30 -5.67
CA ASP A 85 17.72 -16.27 -5.40
C ASP A 85 19.09 -15.58 -5.32
N GLU A 86 19.28 -14.55 -6.15
CA GLU A 86 20.47 -13.71 -6.17
C GLU A 86 20.14 -12.28 -5.76
N THR A 87 21.10 -11.60 -5.10
CA THR A 87 20.94 -10.18 -4.79
C THR A 87 21.20 -9.36 -6.05
N PRO A 88 20.21 -8.62 -6.57
CA PRO A 88 20.40 -7.80 -7.75
C PRO A 88 21.28 -6.61 -7.43
N THR A 89 22.02 -6.11 -8.41
CA THR A 89 22.75 -4.86 -8.24
C THR A 89 21.81 -3.69 -8.53
N LEU A 90 21.74 -2.73 -7.60
CA LEU A 90 21.00 -1.49 -7.79
C LEU A 90 21.98 -0.36 -8.06
N SER A 91 22.00 0.15 -9.29
CA SER A 91 22.92 1.24 -9.66
C SER A 91 22.17 2.55 -9.89
N PRO A 92 22.76 3.72 -9.58
CA PRO A 92 22.19 5.01 -9.95
C PRO A 92 22.14 5.13 -11.47
N ALA A 93 20.99 5.50 -12.02
CA ALA A 93 20.90 5.86 -13.41
C ALA A 93 21.40 7.29 -13.65
N GLY A 94 22.13 7.49 -14.74
CA GLY A 94 22.60 8.81 -15.18
C GLY A 94 21.57 9.53 -16.08
N GLY A 95 21.87 10.79 -16.42
CA GLY A 95 21.05 11.61 -17.33
C GLY A 95 20.38 12.79 -16.64
N ARG A 96 19.65 13.61 -17.42
CA ARG A 96 18.98 14.81 -16.90
C ARG A 96 17.66 14.45 -16.20
N TYR A 97 16.84 13.64 -16.84
CA TYR A 97 15.63 13.02 -16.30
C TYR A 97 15.17 11.92 -17.28
N THR A 98 14.28 11.06 -16.82
CA THR A 98 13.52 10.09 -17.62
C THR A 98 12.02 10.25 -17.36
N LEU A 99 11.20 9.81 -18.32
CA LEU A 99 9.75 9.74 -18.24
C LEU A 99 9.29 8.28 -18.17
N LEU A 100 8.05 8.05 -17.75
CA LEU A 100 7.41 6.76 -17.95
C LEU A 100 6.95 6.65 -19.40
N GLU A 101 7.26 5.53 -20.05
CA GLU A 101 6.90 5.28 -21.46
C GLU A 101 5.93 4.11 -21.62
N GLN A 102 6.27 2.95 -21.04
CA GLN A 102 5.43 1.76 -21.12
C GLN A 102 4.74 1.55 -19.78
N ILE A 103 3.41 1.63 -19.73
CA ILE A 103 2.62 1.51 -18.50
C ILE A 103 1.49 0.50 -18.74
N GLU A 104 1.41 -0.51 -17.87
CA GLU A 104 0.36 -1.54 -17.91
C GLU A 104 -0.90 -1.06 -17.18
N PHE A 105 -1.73 -0.26 -17.85
CA PHE A 105 -2.92 0.34 -17.25
C PHE A 105 -4.00 -0.67 -16.84
N GLU A 106 -3.94 -1.91 -17.32
CA GLU A 106 -4.87 -2.96 -16.89
C GLU A 106 -4.43 -3.62 -15.56
N HIS A 107 -3.20 -3.33 -15.10
CA HIS A 107 -2.69 -3.81 -13.81
C HIS A 107 -3.59 -3.37 -12.64
N PRO A 108 -3.90 -4.26 -11.66
CA PRO A 108 -4.73 -3.91 -10.51
C PRO A 108 -4.20 -2.70 -9.73
N ALA A 109 -2.89 -2.62 -9.52
CA ALA A 109 -2.22 -1.48 -8.88
C ALA A 109 -2.38 -0.12 -9.61
N LEU A 110 -2.97 -0.11 -10.82
CA LEU A 110 -3.27 1.09 -11.61
C LEU A 110 -4.77 1.25 -11.92
N ARG A 111 -5.67 0.60 -11.17
CA ARG A 111 -7.13 0.66 -11.41
C ARG A 111 -7.69 2.07 -11.54
N GLU A 112 -7.18 3.03 -10.75
CA GLU A 112 -7.62 4.44 -10.80
C GLU A 112 -7.27 5.14 -12.12
N PHE A 113 -6.34 4.57 -12.91
CA PHE A 113 -5.89 5.11 -14.18
C PHE A 113 -6.43 4.34 -15.39
N ARG A 114 -7.37 3.41 -15.20
CA ARG A 114 -7.99 2.67 -16.31
C ARG A 114 -8.76 3.58 -17.27
N ASP A 115 -9.36 4.68 -16.78
CA ASP A 115 -9.98 5.68 -17.67
C ASP A 115 -8.88 6.41 -18.46
N PRO A 116 -8.93 6.44 -19.81
CA PRO A 116 -7.97 7.13 -20.66
C PRO A 116 -7.69 8.59 -20.28
N ARG A 117 -8.66 9.30 -19.69
CA ARG A 117 -8.50 10.69 -19.22
C ARG A 117 -7.43 10.83 -18.13
N TRP A 118 -7.14 9.75 -17.41
CA TRP A 118 -6.17 9.73 -16.32
C TRP A 118 -4.85 9.03 -16.70
N ARG A 119 -4.67 8.60 -17.95
CA ARG A 119 -3.48 7.85 -18.42
C ARG A 119 -2.26 8.72 -18.79
N ASP A 120 -2.38 10.04 -18.76
CA ASP A 120 -1.24 10.91 -19.10
C ASP A 120 -0.23 11.04 -17.94
N PHE A 121 0.87 10.29 -18.03
CA PHE A 121 2.03 10.37 -17.13
C PHE A 121 3.23 11.12 -17.74
N THR A 122 3.10 11.67 -18.95
CA THR A 122 4.22 12.23 -19.73
C THR A 122 4.89 13.45 -19.09
N THR A 123 4.22 14.08 -18.14
CA THR A 123 4.72 15.26 -17.41
C THR A 123 5.51 14.89 -16.15
N VAL A 124 5.50 13.63 -15.73
CA VAL A 124 6.17 13.19 -14.50
C VAL A 124 7.63 12.86 -14.80
N ARG A 125 8.54 13.75 -14.39
CA ARG A 125 9.99 13.56 -14.56
C ARG A 125 10.62 12.84 -13.39
N PHE A 126 11.56 11.94 -13.67
CA PHE A 126 12.36 11.22 -12.70
C PHE A 126 13.84 11.56 -12.91
N TRP A 127 14.47 12.21 -11.94
CA TRP A 127 15.88 12.62 -12.01
C TRP A 127 16.82 11.58 -11.42
N ASN A 128 16.39 10.89 -10.35
CA ASN A 128 17.19 9.85 -9.71
C ASN A 128 16.35 8.57 -9.61
N HIS A 129 16.57 7.65 -10.55
CA HIS A 129 16.06 6.29 -10.51
C HIS A 129 17.22 5.30 -10.42
N ARG A 130 16.90 4.07 -10.02
CA ARG A 130 17.88 3.00 -9.84
C ARG A 130 17.60 1.98 -10.93
N ARG A 131 18.66 1.51 -11.57
CA ARG A 131 18.57 0.38 -12.48
C ARG A 131 18.56 -0.90 -11.67
N PHE A 132 17.70 -1.82 -12.07
CA PHE A 132 17.74 -3.19 -11.58
C PHE A 132 18.68 -3.96 -12.52
N GLU A 133 19.88 -4.28 -12.07
CA GLU A 133 20.84 -5.07 -12.84
C GLU A 133 20.68 -6.55 -12.49
N GLY A 134 20.29 -7.33 -13.49
CA GLY A 134 19.94 -8.73 -13.38
C GLY A 134 18.60 -9.02 -14.02
N ASP A 135 18.28 -10.30 -14.14
CA ASP A 135 17.00 -10.73 -14.70
C ASP A 135 15.91 -10.67 -13.64
N LEU A 136 14.75 -10.15 -14.02
CA LEU A 136 13.56 -10.25 -13.19
C LEU A 136 13.07 -11.70 -13.22
N PRO A 137 12.69 -12.28 -12.06
CA PRO A 137 12.14 -13.63 -12.04
C PRO A 137 10.83 -13.67 -12.83
N ALA A 138 10.50 -14.82 -13.44
CA ALA A 138 9.32 -14.96 -14.31
C ALA A 138 7.98 -14.56 -13.66
N ARG A 139 7.89 -14.65 -12.32
CA ARG A 139 6.71 -14.26 -11.54
C ARG A 139 6.59 -12.76 -11.30
N ALA A 140 7.67 -11.99 -11.49
CA ALA A 140 7.62 -10.54 -11.34
C ALA A 140 6.90 -9.90 -12.53
N ARG A 141 6.11 -8.86 -12.26
CA ARG A 141 5.36 -8.13 -13.27
C ARG A 141 5.89 -6.71 -13.35
N VAL A 142 6.38 -6.31 -14.52
CA VAL A 142 6.78 -4.92 -14.76
C VAL A 142 5.52 -4.11 -15.05
N VAL A 143 5.16 -3.23 -14.13
CA VAL A 143 3.95 -2.40 -14.19
C VAL A 143 4.18 -1.14 -15.00
N ALA A 144 5.40 -0.60 -14.91
CA ALA A 144 5.82 0.52 -15.75
C ALA A 144 7.32 0.46 -16.06
N ARG A 145 7.71 1.02 -17.21
CA ARG A 145 9.10 1.26 -17.61
C ARG A 145 9.36 2.72 -17.88
N PHE A 146 10.61 3.10 -17.62
CA PHE A 146 11.17 4.35 -18.06
C PHE A 146 11.39 4.35 -19.59
N ASP A 147 11.51 5.54 -20.18
CA ASP A 147 11.90 5.74 -21.60
C ASP A 147 13.31 5.21 -21.93
N THR A 148 14.09 4.86 -20.91
CA THR A 148 15.36 4.13 -21.05
C THR A 148 15.18 2.62 -21.23
N GLY A 149 13.95 2.11 -21.06
CA GLY A 149 13.63 0.68 -21.01
C GLY A 149 13.79 0.04 -19.62
N ASP A 150 14.45 0.73 -18.68
CA ASP A 150 14.63 0.28 -17.31
C ASP A 150 13.26 0.12 -16.60
N PRO A 151 13.01 -0.94 -15.83
CA PRO A 151 11.80 -1.07 -15.03
C PRO A 151 11.66 0.11 -14.06
N ALA A 152 10.51 0.77 -14.08
CA ALA A 152 10.18 1.86 -13.17
C ALA A 152 9.39 1.36 -11.96
N TRP A 153 8.36 0.55 -12.22
CA TRP A 153 7.51 -0.06 -11.20
C TRP A 153 7.42 -1.57 -11.45
N ILE A 154 7.61 -2.35 -10.39
CA ILE A 154 7.63 -3.81 -10.46
C ILE A 154 6.77 -4.36 -9.32
N GLU A 155 5.95 -5.35 -9.62
CA GLU A 155 5.25 -6.15 -8.63
C GLU A 155 5.94 -7.52 -8.48
N PHE A 156 6.20 -7.93 -7.24
CA PHE A 156 6.67 -9.27 -6.90
C PHE A 156 5.61 -9.99 -6.03
N PRO A 157 5.04 -11.10 -6.50
CA PRO A 157 4.17 -11.93 -5.64
C PRO A 157 5.01 -12.69 -4.61
N VAL A 158 4.66 -12.57 -3.33
CA VAL A 158 5.38 -13.15 -2.19
C VAL A 158 4.40 -13.85 -1.26
N GLY A 159 4.37 -15.18 -1.31
CA GLY A 159 3.40 -15.98 -0.57
C GLY A 159 1.97 -15.61 -0.96
N ARG A 160 1.16 -15.14 -0.01
CA ARG A 160 -0.22 -14.68 -0.25
C ARG A 160 -0.32 -13.18 -0.52
N GLY A 161 0.75 -12.41 -0.28
CA GLY A 161 0.79 -10.97 -0.47
C GLY A 161 1.60 -10.55 -1.69
N SER A 162 1.76 -9.25 -1.84
CA SER A 162 2.44 -8.63 -2.97
C SER A 162 3.38 -7.51 -2.53
N LEU A 163 4.55 -7.46 -3.15
CA LEU A 163 5.53 -6.38 -2.98
C LEU A 163 5.52 -5.49 -4.22
N PHE A 164 5.02 -4.27 -4.08
CA PHE A 164 5.14 -3.25 -5.12
C PHE A 164 6.43 -2.46 -4.92
N VAL A 165 7.22 -2.30 -5.98
CA VAL A 165 8.54 -1.67 -5.94
C VAL A 165 8.57 -0.50 -6.90
N MET A 166 8.92 0.68 -6.40
CA MET A 166 9.23 1.85 -7.20
C MET A 166 10.74 2.05 -7.27
N MET A 167 11.29 2.05 -8.49
CA MET A 167 12.72 2.19 -8.73
C MET A 167 13.22 3.65 -8.65
N SER A 168 12.36 4.57 -8.23
CA SER A 168 12.71 5.96 -7.95
C SER A 168 11.90 6.49 -6.76
N GLY A 169 12.51 7.39 -6.00
CA GLY A 169 11.82 8.13 -4.96
C GLY A 169 10.75 9.07 -5.53
N TRP A 170 9.67 9.27 -4.79
CA TRP A 170 8.63 10.24 -5.16
C TRP A 170 8.94 11.68 -4.72
N HIS A 171 9.96 11.90 -3.89
CA HIS A 171 10.33 13.23 -3.42
C HIS A 171 10.92 14.09 -4.56
N PRO A 172 10.76 15.43 -4.57
CA PRO A 172 11.31 16.32 -5.62
C PRO A 172 12.82 16.30 -5.87
N ARG A 173 13.59 15.51 -5.10
CA ARG A 173 15.01 15.24 -5.40
C ARG A 173 15.17 14.04 -6.31
N ASP A 174 14.24 13.10 -6.28
CA ASP A 174 14.25 11.87 -7.06
C ASP A 174 13.26 11.94 -8.22
N SER A 175 12.05 12.49 -8.03
CA SER A 175 11.06 12.68 -9.10
C SER A 175 10.00 13.74 -8.81
N GLN A 176 9.24 14.11 -9.84
CA GLN A 176 8.05 14.97 -9.73
C GLN A 176 6.79 14.21 -9.28
N LEU A 177 6.89 12.90 -9.01
CA LEU A 177 5.73 12.06 -8.76
C LEU A 177 4.85 12.61 -7.62
N SER A 178 5.44 12.96 -6.46
CA SER A 178 4.69 13.51 -5.32
C SER A 178 4.02 14.87 -5.56
N LEU A 179 4.42 15.59 -6.61
CA LEU A 179 3.84 16.88 -7.00
C LEU A 179 2.78 16.73 -8.09
N SER A 180 2.65 15.54 -8.67
CA SER A 180 1.67 15.26 -9.71
C SER A 180 0.31 14.93 -9.13
N SER A 181 -0.75 15.20 -9.89
CA SER A 181 -2.10 14.73 -9.56
C SER A 181 -2.24 13.21 -9.53
N LYS A 182 -1.24 12.47 -10.04
CA LYS A 182 -1.21 11.01 -10.07
C LYS A 182 -0.79 10.38 -8.75
N PHE A 183 -0.16 11.13 -7.85
CA PHE A 183 0.44 10.56 -6.65
C PHE A 183 -0.58 9.91 -5.71
N VAL A 184 -1.62 10.66 -5.34
CA VAL A 184 -2.63 10.19 -4.38
C VAL A 184 -3.44 9.04 -4.98
N PRO A 185 -3.97 9.13 -6.22
CA PRO A 185 -4.67 8.00 -6.82
C PRO A 185 -3.79 6.75 -6.99
N LEU A 186 -2.49 6.91 -7.27
CA LEU A 186 -1.57 5.78 -7.36
C LEU A 186 -1.38 5.08 -6.02
N LEU A 187 -1.11 5.84 -4.95
CA LEU A 187 -0.97 5.24 -3.62
C LEU A 187 -2.28 4.61 -3.16
N PHE A 188 -3.43 5.25 -3.42
CA PHE A 188 -4.72 4.64 -3.17
C PHE A 188 -4.84 3.32 -3.95
N SER A 189 -4.62 3.33 -5.26
CA SER A 189 -4.70 2.14 -6.11
C SER A 189 -3.81 0.98 -5.66
N ILE A 190 -2.61 1.25 -5.14
CA ILE A 190 -1.68 0.24 -4.62
C ILE A 190 -2.20 -0.39 -3.32
N PHE A 191 -2.96 0.35 -2.50
CA PHE A 191 -3.31 -0.06 -1.13
C PHE A 191 -4.80 -0.30 -0.85
N SER A 192 -5.75 0.22 -1.64
CA SER A 192 -7.18 0.16 -1.23
C SER A 192 -7.79 -1.24 -1.28
N ASP A 193 -7.13 -2.21 -1.93
CA ASP A 193 -7.62 -3.59 -1.95
C ASP A 193 -7.23 -4.34 -0.65
N HIS A 194 -6.41 -3.72 0.22
CA HIS A 194 -5.71 -4.41 1.32
C HIS A 194 -5.76 -3.70 2.69
N GLY A 195 -6.49 -2.58 2.80
CA GLY A 195 -6.91 -2.07 4.12
C GLY A 195 -8.00 -2.97 4.75
N PRO A 196 -8.33 -2.81 6.04
CA PRO A 196 -9.64 -3.26 6.51
C PRO A 196 -10.66 -2.74 5.51
N GLN A 197 -11.56 -3.58 5.00
CA GLN A 197 -12.66 -3.10 4.16
C GLN A 197 -13.54 -2.16 4.99
N VAL A 198 -13.12 -0.91 5.13
CA VAL A 198 -13.94 0.18 5.62
C VAL A 198 -14.86 0.51 4.46
N GLY A 199 -15.99 -0.19 4.40
CA GLY A 199 -17.04 0.12 3.43
C GLY A 199 -17.29 -0.89 2.32
N GLY A 200 -17.00 -2.17 2.55
CA GLY A 200 -17.97 -3.15 2.07
C GLY A 200 -19.20 -2.97 2.93
N THR A 201 -20.18 -2.14 2.54
CA THR A 201 -21.51 -2.21 3.15
C THR A 201 -21.95 -3.65 2.96
N ARG A 202 -21.80 -4.49 3.98
CA ARG A 202 -22.27 -5.87 3.92
C ARG A 202 -23.79 -5.75 3.95
N GLN A 203 -24.38 -5.70 2.76
CA GLN A 203 -25.82 -5.73 2.61
C GLN A 203 -26.25 -7.16 2.91
N PHE A 204 -27.06 -7.34 3.95
CA PHE A 204 -27.67 -8.62 4.30
C PHE A 204 -29.16 -8.55 4.00
N PHE A 205 -29.74 -9.65 3.54
CA PHE A 205 -31.18 -9.73 3.36
C PHE A 205 -31.87 -10.00 4.70
N VAL A 206 -33.07 -9.44 4.86
CA VAL A 206 -33.96 -9.77 5.99
C VAL A 206 -34.19 -11.29 5.99
N GLY A 207 -33.98 -11.92 7.14
CA GLY A 207 -34.06 -13.37 7.32
C GLY A 207 -32.74 -14.14 7.19
N GLU A 208 -31.67 -13.53 6.66
CA GLU A 208 -30.34 -14.15 6.63
C GLU A 208 -29.61 -13.98 7.97
N PRO A 209 -28.81 -14.98 8.42
CA PRO A 209 -28.05 -14.83 9.65
C PRO A 209 -26.97 -13.75 9.47
N LEU A 210 -26.89 -12.81 10.42
CA LEU A 210 -25.80 -11.85 10.46
C LEU A 210 -24.48 -12.58 10.75
N PRO A 211 -23.37 -12.23 10.07
CA PRO A 211 -22.05 -12.75 10.39
C PRO A 211 -21.55 -12.05 11.65
N LEU A 212 -21.95 -12.58 12.81
CA LEU A 212 -21.46 -12.18 14.12
C LEU A 212 -20.06 -12.75 14.33
N GLU A 213 -19.16 -11.95 14.88
CA GLU A 213 -17.81 -12.37 15.23
C GLU A 213 -17.78 -12.79 16.72
N GLU A 214 -16.87 -13.67 17.12
CA GLU A 214 -16.82 -14.22 18.49
C GLU A 214 -16.74 -13.15 19.60
N HIS A 215 -16.27 -11.95 19.26
CA HIS A 215 -16.13 -10.85 20.19
C HIS A 215 -17.31 -9.87 20.18
N ASP A 216 -18.30 -10.04 19.31
CA ASP A 216 -19.51 -9.21 19.30
C ASP A 216 -20.42 -9.57 20.47
N THR A 217 -20.79 -8.57 21.27
CA THR A 217 -21.59 -8.79 22.49
C THR A 217 -22.89 -8.00 22.52
N ASN A 218 -22.98 -6.90 21.76
CA ASN A 218 -24.18 -6.07 21.70
C ASN A 218 -24.58 -5.77 20.26
N LEU A 219 -25.88 -5.87 19.98
CA LEU A 219 -26.50 -5.56 18.71
C LEU A 219 -27.54 -4.45 18.91
N THR A 220 -27.39 -3.34 18.18
CA THR A 220 -28.38 -2.27 18.10
C THR A 220 -29.18 -2.42 16.81
N LEU A 221 -30.49 -2.59 16.97
CA LEU A 221 -31.45 -2.72 15.89
C LEU A 221 -31.66 -1.38 15.15
N PRO A 222 -32.26 -1.39 13.95
CA PRO A 222 -32.65 -0.17 13.24
C PRO A 222 -33.58 0.75 14.03
N SER A 223 -34.33 0.20 14.99
CA SER A 223 -35.20 0.93 15.91
C SER A 223 -34.46 1.70 17.01
N GLY A 224 -33.14 1.51 17.13
CA GLY A 224 -32.30 2.07 18.19
C GLY A 224 -32.30 1.24 19.49
N ARG A 225 -33.07 0.15 19.55
CA ARG A 225 -33.05 -0.78 20.69
C ARG A 225 -31.78 -1.64 20.66
N SER A 226 -31.11 -1.79 21.80
CA SER A 226 -29.93 -2.65 21.93
C SER A 226 -30.26 -3.95 22.65
N GLU A 227 -29.68 -5.04 22.17
CA GLU A 227 -29.84 -6.39 22.69
C GLU A 227 -28.47 -7.04 22.87
N THR A 228 -28.29 -7.80 23.95
CA THR A 228 -27.07 -8.60 24.16
C THR A 228 -27.18 -9.87 23.33
N ILE A 229 -26.15 -10.14 22.54
CA ILE A 229 -26.10 -11.28 21.60
C ILE A 229 -24.96 -12.23 21.99
N SER A 230 -25.15 -13.51 21.68
CA SER A 230 -24.08 -14.51 21.74
C SER A 230 -23.67 -14.87 20.31
N PRO A 231 -22.36 -14.91 19.98
CA PRO A 231 -21.88 -15.30 18.66
C PRO A 231 -22.30 -16.73 18.26
N GLU A 232 -22.54 -17.59 19.25
CA GLU A 232 -22.99 -18.98 19.03
C GLU A 232 -24.46 -19.06 18.57
N SER A 233 -25.21 -17.97 18.72
CA SER A 233 -26.61 -17.87 18.31
C SER A 233 -26.74 -16.97 17.09
N ALA A 234 -27.04 -17.57 15.93
CA ALA A 234 -27.23 -16.82 14.70
C ALA A 234 -28.42 -15.84 14.81
N PHE A 235 -28.15 -14.54 14.81
CA PHE A 235 -29.18 -13.50 14.79
C PHE A 235 -29.66 -13.25 13.36
N ARG A 236 -30.98 -13.20 13.14
CA ARG A 236 -31.59 -12.95 11.83
C ARG A 236 -32.34 -11.62 11.83
N PRO A 237 -32.05 -10.68 10.92
CA PRO A 237 -32.78 -9.42 10.82
C PRO A 237 -34.25 -9.66 10.45
N GLU A 238 -35.17 -9.02 11.15
CA GLU A 238 -36.61 -9.07 10.89
C GLU A 238 -37.13 -7.81 10.18
N ALA A 239 -36.32 -6.75 10.11
CA ALA A 239 -36.68 -5.49 9.51
C ALA A 239 -35.51 -4.91 8.68
N PRO A 240 -35.78 -4.19 7.59
CA PRO A 240 -34.73 -3.47 6.88
C PRO A 240 -34.20 -2.31 7.72
N GLY A 241 -32.90 -2.02 7.60
CA GLY A 241 -32.27 -0.87 8.23
C GLY A 241 -30.82 -1.11 8.63
N ILE A 242 -30.25 -0.18 9.39
CA ILE A 242 -28.86 -0.26 9.85
C ILE A 242 -28.83 -0.99 11.20
N TYR A 243 -28.10 -2.10 11.25
CA TYR A 243 -27.83 -2.86 12.45
C TYR A 243 -26.41 -2.57 12.91
N ARG A 244 -26.20 -2.18 14.17
CA ARG A 244 -24.85 -1.92 14.69
C ARG A 244 -24.44 -2.96 15.70
N VAL A 245 -23.27 -3.55 15.49
CA VAL A 245 -22.71 -4.56 16.38
C VAL A 245 -21.51 -3.96 17.12
N SER A 246 -21.36 -4.27 18.41
CA SER A 246 -20.28 -3.73 19.22
C SER A 246 -19.79 -4.70 20.28
N ASN A 247 -18.55 -4.49 20.71
CA ASN A 247 -17.90 -5.23 21.80
C ASN A 247 -17.44 -4.32 22.96
N GLY A 248 -18.02 -3.11 23.05
CA GLY A 248 -17.65 -2.10 24.04
C GLY A 248 -16.40 -1.27 23.71
N LYS A 249 -15.52 -1.72 22.81
CA LYS A 249 -14.34 -0.96 22.34
C LYS A 249 -14.43 -0.57 20.86
N ARG A 250 -15.12 -1.38 20.06
CA ARG A 250 -15.33 -1.19 18.62
C ARG A 250 -16.81 -1.32 18.29
N THR A 251 -17.25 -0.54 17.30
CA THR A 251 -18.61 -0.59 16.76
C THR A 251 -18.52 -0.73 15.24
N ARG A 252 -19.28 -1.67 14.68
CA ARG A 252 -19.45 -1.91 13.24
C ARG A 252 -20.93 -1.77 12.86
N ALA A 253 -21.23 -1.29 11.66
CA ALA A 253 -22.59 -1.06 11.15
C ALA A 253 -22.83 -1.84 9.87
#